data_AF-A0A7S2XML8-F1
#
_entry.id   AF-A0A7S2XML8-F1
#
_cell.length_a   1.000
_cell.length_b   1.000
_cell.length_c   1.000
_cell.angle_alpha   90.00
_cell.angle_beta   90.00
_cell.angle_gamma   90.00
#
_symmetry.space_group_name_H-M   'P 1'
#
loop_
_entity.id
_entity.type
_entity.pdbx_description
1 polymer ?
#
loop_
_entity_poly.entity_id
_entity_poly.type
_entity_poly.pdbx_seq_one_letter_code
_entity_poly.pdbx_strand_id
1 'polypeptide(L)'
;MRFHRLAVASTALLAVGIFSGHQGIARAEDVPVKIEETDAAPEPYAPPKGSESFEFQAEVHRMLDIVVNSLYQNKDVFLRELISNASDALDKIRFLSLTKPELLADKEELEVQVEYDAEANTLTVRDTGVGMTHDDLVENLGTVARSGTTKFMEALEEGSTDMGMIGQFGVGFYSAFLVSDRLTVASKHPSDSVQYIWESVNGESSFYVAPDPRGNTLGRGTEITLHLKDDAMEYAEANRLRDLVKHYSEFLTHPISLRVTSTVTVDVEDEEEEEKKEEKEGDEFEVQEEDADAEEKVKETREVTTHEWEAINTNPPIWTRSKEDITDDEYQSFFKVAAKDMSSGNAASWSHFNAEGNINFQSILYLPEDLPPHLQQDLRTDGTGGMKLYVRKVLISDEFDLMPR
;
A
#
# COMPACT_ATOMS: atom_id res chain seq x y z
N MET A 1 79.56 -15.48 4.03
CA MET A 1 79.37 -14.73 2.75
C MET A 1 78.11 -13.89 2.95
N ARG A 2 78.15 -12.60 3.33
CA ARG A 2 78.22 -11.36 2.49
C ARG A 2 77.34 -11.49 1.21
N PHE A 3 76.34 -10.65 0.93
CA PHE A 3 76.37 -9.20 0.65
C PHE A 3 74.93 -8.57 0.74
N HIS A 4 74.74 -7.41 1.42
CA HIS A 4 74.44 -6.03 0.92
C HIS A 4 72.96 -5.73 0.56
N ARG A 5 72.23 -4.88 1.31
CA ARG A 5 72.17 -3.38 1.33
C ARG A 5 71.50 -2.77 0.08
N LEU A 6 70.35 -2.08 0.25
CA LEU A 6 70.29 -0.61 0.30
C LEU A 6 68.87 -0.11 0.69
N ALA A 7 68.85 0.89 1.56
CA ALA A 7 67.70 1.72 1.89
C ALA A 7 67.74 3.00 1.04
N VAL A 8 66.57 3.56 0.69
CA VAL A 8 66.40 5.00 0.48
C VAL A 8 65.02 5.40 1.01
N ALA A 9 65.03 6.28 2.01
CA ALA A 9 63.90 7.07 2.45
C ALA A 9 63.91 8.40 1.68
N SER A 10 62.74 8.90 1.26
CA SER A 10 62.54 10.30 0.92
C SER A 10 61.12 10.73 1.25
N THR A 11 61.05 11.65 2.19
CA THR A 11 59.90 12.44 2.65
C THR A 11 59.47 13.46 1.60
N ALA A 12 58.17 13.67 1.38
CA ALA A 12 57.61 14.97 0.97
C ALA A 12 56.08 15.02 1.16
N LEU A 13 55.63 16.05 1.90
CA LEU A 13 54.27 16.60 1.97
C LEU A 13 53.63 16.76 0.58
N LEU A 14 52.29 16.58 0.45
CA LEU A 14 51.39 17.68 0.07
C LEU A 14 49.89 17.33 0.15
N ALA A 15 49.15 18.27 0.73
CA ALA A 15 47.82 18.78 0.35
C ALA A 15 46.62 17.81 0.19
N VAL A 16 45.68 18.02 1.10
CA VAL A 16 44.24 17.75 0.97
C VAL A 16 43.68 18.41 -0.29
N GLY A 17 42.94 17.65 -1.08
CA GLY A 17 42.12 18.14 -2.18
C GLY A 17 40.94 17.19 -2.40
N ILE A 18 39.78 17.59 -1.89
CA ILE A 18 38.48 16.98 -2.15
C ILE A 18 38.14 17.25 -3.61
N PHE A 19 37.84 16.22 -4.42
CA PHE A 19 37.05 16.40 -5.64
C PHE A 19 36.24 15.14 -5.95
N SER A 20 34.94 15.38 -6.06
CA SER A 20 33.86 14.48 -6.46
C SER A 20 33.85 14.24 -7.98
N GLY A 21 33.30 13.10 -8.41
CA GLY A 21 32.55 13.01 -9.68
C GLY A 21 33.19 12.19 -10.82
N HIS A 22 32.75 10.93 -10.93
CA HIS A 22 32.43 10.14 -12.13
C HIS A 22 33.19 10.35 -13.48
N GLN A 23 33.99 9.34 -13.86
CA GLN A 23 34.16 8.84 -15.24
C GLN A 23 33.18 7.65 -15.40
N GLY A 24 32.45 7.39 -16.49
CA GLY A 24 32.79 7.29 -17.92
C GLY A 24 32.18 5.95 -18.42
N ILE A 25 31.49 5.86 -19.56
CA ILE A 25 31.88 5.13 -20.80
C ILE A 25 30.59 5.07 -21.69
N ALA A 26 30.52 5.73 -22.86
CA ALA A 26 30.85 5.30 -24.25
C ALA A 26 30.04 4.06 -24.76
N ARG A 27 29.50 3.95 -25.98
CA ARG A 27 29.42 4.79 -27.19
C ARG A 27 28.42 4.10 -28.15
N ALA A 28 27.62 4.87 -28.90
CA ALA A 28 27.04 4.46 -30.18
C ALA A 28 27.38 5.54 -31.23
N GLU A 29 27.55 5.10 -32.46
CA GLU A 29 28.50 5.58 -33.47
C GLU A 29 28.38 7.05 -33.96
N ASP A 30 29.55 7.61 -34.30
CA ASP A 30 29.85 9.02 -34.49
C ASP A 30 29.17 9.66 -35.74
N VAL A 31 28.31 10.66 -35.50
CA VAL A 31 28.18 11.82 -36.38
C VAL A 31 28.88 12.98 -35.68
N PRO A 32 29.92 13.62 -36.25
CA PRO A 32 30.70 14.62 -35.55
C PRO A 32 29.90 15.92 -35.44
N VAL A 33 29.10 16.05 -34.38
CA VAL A 33 28.63 17.34 -33.91
C VAL A 33 29.80 17.98 -33.18
N LYS A 34 30.37 19.04 -33.77
CA LYS A 34 31.28 19.94 -33.07
C LYS A 34 30.50 20.58 -31.92
N ILE A 35 30.65 20.03 -30.72
CA ILE A 35 30.27 20.74 -29.49
C ILE A 35 31.44 21.67 -29.20
N GLU A 36 31.26 22.96 -29.45
CA GLU A 36 32.14 23.96 -28.84
C GLU A 36 31.89 23.90 -27.33
N GLU A 37 32.90 23.49 -26.56
CA GLU A 37 32.89 23.60 -25.11
C GLU A 37 32.87 25.08 -24.73
N THR A 38 31.68 25.63 -24.49
CA THR A 38 31.53 26.90 -23.79
C THR A 38 31.56 26.61 -22.30
N ASP A 39 32.71 26.86 -21.67
CA ASP A 39 32.96 26.80 -20.22
C ASP A 39 32.22 27.92 -19.43
N ALA A 40 31.13 28.44 -19.98
CA ALA A 40 30.33 29.51 -19.39
C ALA A 40 29.05 28.91 -18.81
N ALA A 41 28.89 29.02 -17.48
CA ALA A 41 27.59 28.83 -16.86
C ALA A 41 26.54 29.67 -17.62
N PRO A 42 25.36 29.12 -17.92
CA PRO A 42 24.33 29.85 -18.67
C PRO A 42 24.09 31.19 -17.97
N GLU A 43 24.13 32.29 -18.72
CA GLU A 43 23.88 33.60 -18.14
C GLU A 43 22.52 33.60 -17.43
N PRO A 44 22.43 34.15 -16.21
CA PRO A 44 21.18 34.18 -15.48
C PRO A 44 20.13 34.91 -16.32
N TYR A 45 19.04 34.21 -16.62
CA TYR A 45 17.94 34.75 -17.41
C TYR A 45 17.45 36.08 -16.81
N ALA A 46 17.51 37.13 -17.62
CA ALA A 46 16.91 38.42 -17.28
C ALA A 46 15.62 38.58 -18.10
N PRO A 47 14.44 38.69 -17.46
CA PRO A 47 13.21 38.96 -18.19
C PRO A 47 13.30 40.31 -18.92
N PRO A 48 12.59 40.49 -20.05
CA PRO A 48 12.59 41.75 -20.80
C PRO A 48 12.31 42.96 -19.89
N LYS A 49 12.96 44.10 -20.16
CA LYS A 49 12.71 45.32 -19.36
C LYS A 49 11.25 45.75 -19.49
N GLY A 50 10.59 45.95 -18.34
CA GLY A 50 9.17 46.28 -18.27
C GLY A 50 8.24 45.07 -18.26
N SER A 51 8.77 43.85 -18.09
CA SER A 51 7.95 42.65 -17.91
C SER A 51 7.21 42.69 -16.58
N GLU A 52 5.93 42.35 -16.63
CA GLU A 52 5.12 42.04 -15.46
C GLU A 52 5.25 40.53 -15.15
N SER A 53 5.41 40.22 -13.87
CA SER A 53 5.49 38.84 -13.40
C SER A 53 4.08 38.35 -13.08
N PHE A 54 3.71 37.21 -13.63
CA PHE A 54 2.47 36.51 -13.31
C PHE A 54 2.82 35.10 -12.84
N GLU A 55 2.15 34.65 -11.78
CA GLU A 55 2.21 33.25 -11.38
C GLU A 55 1.29 32.41 -12.27
N PHE A 56 1.73 31.21 -12.62
CA PHE A 56 0.87 30.26 -13.31
C PHE A 56 -0.37 29.98 -12.46
N GLN A 57 -1.55 30.20 -13.04
CA GLN A 57 -2.82 29.84 -12.42
C GLN A 57 -3.22 28.46 -12.90
N ALA A 58 -3.55 27.59 -11.95
CA ALA A 58 -4.01 26.23 -12.19
C ALA A 58 -5.52 26.14 -11.92
N GLU A 59 -6.30 25.69 -12.90
CA GLU A 59 -7.73 25.42 -12.69
C GLU A 59 -7.88 24.02 -12.09
N VAL A 60 -8.09 23.99 -10.77
CA VAL A 60 -8.16 22.76 -9.94
C VAL A 60 -9.13 21.74 -10.53
N HIS A 61 -10.31 22.18 -10.98
CA HIS A 61 -11.31 21.30 -11.59
C HIS A 61 -10.80 20.61 -12.87
N ARG A 62 -10.12 21.33 -13.77
CA ARG A 62 -9.52 20.73 -14.96
C ARG A 62 -8.36 19.78 -14.62
N MET A 63 -7.61 20.07 -13.56
CA MET A 63 -6.58 19.14 -13.09
C MET A 63 -7.18 17.86 -12.52
N LEU A 64 -8.23 17.97 -11.70
CA LEU A 64 -8.98 16.82 -11.19
C LEU A 64 -9.55 15.99 -12.34
N ASP A 65 -10.17 16.63 -13.34
CA ASP A 65 -10.70 15.93 -14.51
C ASP A 65 -9.61 15.20 -15.30
N ILE A 66 -8.41 15.76 -15.43
CA ILE A 66 -7.28 15.10 -16.11
C ILE A 66 -6.75 13.94 -15.24
N VAL A 67 -6.59 14.15 -13.93
CA VAL A 67 -6.11 13.11 -13.02
C VAL A 67 -7.08 11.93 -13.00
N VAL A 68 -8.38 12.21 -12.86
CA VAL A 68 -9.43 11.20 -12.80
C VAL A 68 -9.63 10.56 -14.18
N ASN A 69 -9.82 11.32 -15.26
CA ASN A 69 -10.25 10.73 -16.53
C ASN A 69 -9.12 10.44 -17.53
N SER A 70 -7.91 10.97 -17.33
CA SER A 70 -6.83 10.89 -18.33
C SER A 70 -5.54 10.24 -17.84
N LEU A 71 -5.20 10.31 -16.54
CA LEU A 71 -3.95 9.72 -16.03
C LEU A 71 -4.09 8.23 -15.72
N TYR A 72 -5.27 7.79 -15.26
CA TYR A 72 -5.49 6.38 -14.90
C TYR A 72 -6.27 5.67 -16.01
N GLN A 73 -5.61 4.71 -16.66
CA GLN A 73 -6.27 3.80 -17.60
C GLN A 73 -7.00 2.65 -16.88
N ASN A 74 -6.52 2.28 -15.69
CA ASN A 74 -7.09 1.22 -14.86
C ASN A 74 -7.67 1.84 -13.58
N LYS A 75 -8.96 1.59 -13.32
CA LYS A 75 -9.68 2.07 -12.13
C LYS A 75 -9.08 1.50 -10.85
N ASP A 76 -8.58 0.27 -10.88
CA ASP A 76 -8.00 -0.50 -9.76
C ASP A 76 -6.92 0.25 -8.96
N VAL A 77 -6.25 1.19 -9.62
CA VAL A 77 -5.21 2.01 -9.02
C VAL A 77 -5.70 2.79 -7.80
N PHE A 78 -7.00 3.10 -7.69
CA PHE A 78 -7.52 3.81 -6.52
C PHE A 78 -7.15 3.12 -5.20
N LEU A 79 -7.24 1.79 -5.16
CA LEU A 79 -6.98 1.04 -3.93
C LEU A 79 -5.48 1.02 -3.61
N ARG A 80 -4.63 0.93 -4.64
CA ARG A 80 -3.17 1.10 -4.49
C ARG A 80 -2.83 2.43 -3.86
N GLU A 81 -3.40 3.53 -4.36
CA GLU A 81 -3.11 4.88 -3.85
C GLU A 81 -3.58 5.04 -2.40
N LEU A 82 -4.79 4.60 -2.07
CA LEU A 82 -5.34 4.70 -0.71
C LEU A 82 -4.54 3.88 0.30
N ILE A 83 -4.22 2.61 -0.02
CA ILE A 83 -3.41 1.75 0.84
C ILE A 83 -1.99 2.31 1.00
N SER A 84 -1.40 2.86 -0.07
CA SER A 84 -0.06 3.48 -0.01
C SER A 84 -0.05 4.71 0.92
N ASN A 85 -1.08 5.56 0.83
CA ASN A 85 -1.22 6.71 1.72
C ASN A 85 -1.42 6.28 3.19
N ALA A 86 -2.19 5.23 3.43
CA ALA A 86 -2.36 4.64 4.75
C ALA A 86 -1.02 4.12 5.32
N SER A 87 -0.23 3.41 4.50
CA SER A 87 1.11 2.95 4.90
C SER A 87 2.05 4.11 5.25
N ASP A 88 2.06 5.17 4.45
CA ASP A 88 2.87 6.37 4.73
C ASP A 88 2.46 7.04 6.06
N ALA A 89 1.15 7.08 6.36
CA ALA A 89 0.64 7.62 7.62
C ALA A 89 1.06 6.78 8.84
N LEU A 90 1.11 5.46 8.68
CA LEU A 90 1.60 4.51 9.70
C LEU A 90 3.12 4.63 9.90
N ASP A 91 3.90 4.77 8.84
CA ASP A 91 5.34 4.99 8.94
C ASP A 91 5.66 6.34 9.62
N LYS A 92 4.87 7.39 9.30
CA LYS A 92 5.00 8.70 9.93
C LYS A 92 4.77 8.65 11.44
N ILE A 93 3.68 8.04 11.90
CA ILE A 93 3.41 7.93 13.35
C ILE A 93 4.46 7.06 14.05
N ARG A 94 4.87 5.95 13.41
CA ARG A 94 5.90 5.06 13.92
C ARG A 94 7.21 5.83 14.13
N PHE A 95 7.64 6.63 13.15
CA PHE A 95 8.83 7.45 13.32
C PHE A 95 8.69 8.48 14.43
N LEU A 96 7.60 9.25 14.45
CA LEU A 96 7.37 10.27 15.47
C LEU A 96 7.39 9.67 16.89
N SER A 97 6.86 8.45 17.04
CA SER A 97 6.83 7.71 18.30
C SER A 97 8.21 7.37 18.87
N LEU A 98 9.26 7.31 18.03
CA LEU A 98 10.64 7.09 18.48
C LEU A 98 11.12 8.21 19.40
N THR A 99 10.59 9.42 19.23
CA THR A 99 10.92 10.59 20.05
C THR A 99 9.77 11.00 20.99
N LYS A 100 8.53 10.65 20.64
CA LYS A 100 7.31 11.00 21.37
C LYS A 100 6.39 9.78 21.53
N PRO A 101 6.72 8.82 22.41
CA PRO A 101 5.95 7.59 22.60
C PRO A 101 4.47 7.82 22.96
N GLU A 102 4.16 8.96 23.59
CA GLU A 102 2.81 9.37 23.97
C GLU A 102 1.85 9.48 22.78
N LEU A 103 2.35 9.67 21.56
CA LEU A 103 1.51 9.73 20.34
C LEU A 103 0.84 8.38 20.01
N LEU A 104 1.33 7.28 20.60
CA LEU A 104 0.74 5.95 20.44
C LEU A 104 -0.30 5.61 21.50
N ALA A 105 -0.42 6.39 22.59
CA ALA A 105 -1.17 6.02 23.78
C ALA A 105 -2.66 5.72 23.53
N ASP A 106 -3.32 6.49 22.66
CA ASP A 106 -4.74 6.31 22.36
C ASP A 106 -5.02 5.09 21.44
N LYS A 107 -4.00 4.60 20.72
CA LYS A 107 -4.12 3.50 19.75
C LYS A 107 -2.74 2.89 19.48
N GLU A 108 -2.35 1.83 20.17
CA GLU A 108 -0.99 1.26 19.99
C GLU A 108 -0.82 0.50 18.68
N GLU A 109 -1.91 -0.04 18.14
CA GLU A 109 -1.95 -0.85 16.92
C GLU A 109 -1.63 0.00 15.68
N LEU A 110 -0.77 -0.54 14.80
CA LEU A 110 -0.45 0.02 13.49
C LEU A 110 -0.96 -0.93 12.41
N GLU A 111 -2.07 -0.60 11.78
CA GLU A 111 -2.73 -1.46 10.79
C GLU A 111 -3.56 -0.65 9.79
N VAL A 112 -3.88 -1.29 8.67
CA VAL A 112 -4.88 -0.82 7.70
C VAL A 112 -6.00 -1.85 7.63
N GLN A 113 -7.24 -1.38 7.66
CA GLN A 113 -8.45 -2.17 7.55
C GLN A 113 -9.21 -1.75 6.30
N VAL A 114 -9.64 -2.72 5.50
CA VAL A 114 -10.47 -2.52 4.32
C VAL A 114 -11.79 -3.26 4.52
N GLU A 115 -12.91 -2.60 4.28
CA GLU A 115 -14.22 -3.24 4.40
C GLU A 115 -15.21 -2.72 3.36
N TYR A 116 -16.07 -3.62 2.88
CA TYR A 116 -17.25 -3.25 2.11
C TYR A 116 -18.50 -3.43 2.98
N ASP A 117 -19.39 -2.44 2.93
CA ASP A 117 -20.71 -2.45 3.55
C ASP A 117 -21.78 -2.46 2.45
N ALA A 118 -22.50 -3.59 2.37
CA ALA A 118 -23.54 -3.80 1.37
C ALA A 118 -24.83 -3.01 1.65
N GLU A 119 -25.11 -2.66 2.91
CA GLU A 119 -26.30 -1.89 3.27
C GLU A 119 -26.12 -0.41 2.93
N ALA A 120 -24.93 0.13 3.23
CA ALA A 120 -24.58 1.51 2.93
C ALA A 120 -24.05 1.73 1.50
N ASN A 121 -23.74 0.65 0.79
CA ASN A 121 -23.02 0.65 -0.49
C ASN A 121 -21.71 1.46 -0.41
N THR A 122 -20.89 1.14 0.59
CA THR A 122 -19.64 1.87 0.85
C THR A 122 -18.45 0.95 0.96
N LEU A 123 -17.34 1.35 0.33
CA LEU A 123 -16.02 0.78 0.56
C LEU A 123 -15.25 1.71 1.49
N THR A 124 -14.73 1.17 2.59
CA THR A 124 -14.00 1.93 3.60
C THR A 124 -12.55 1.44 3.68
N VAL A 125 -11.61 2.39 3.65
CA VAL A 125 -10.20 2.15 3.98
C VAL A 125 -9.87 2.94 5.24
N ARG A 126 -9.49 2.25 6.31
CA ARG A 126 -9.18 2.83 7.61
C ARG A 126 -7.75 2.53 7.99
N ASP A 127 -7.01 3.55 8.38
CA ASP A 127 -5.66 3.43 8.93
C ASP A 127 -5.58 3.93 10.36
N THR A 128 -4.69 3.34 11.14
CA THR A 128 -4.36 3.80 12.50
C THR A 128 -3.11 4.67 12.53
N GLY A 129 -2.80 5.33 11.41
CA GLY A 129 -1.64 6.20 11.21
C GLY A 129 -1.73 7.51 11.99
N VAL A 130 -0.97 8.52 11.56
CA VAL A 130 -0.89 9.81 12.29
C VAL A 130 -2.18 10.64 12.26
N GLY A 131 -3.03 10.45 11.24
CA GLY A 131 -4.20 11.29 11.00
C GLY A 131 -3.86 12.71 10.53
N MET A 132 -4.90 13.54 10.37
CA MET A 132 -4.80 14.91 9.87
C MET A 132 -5.51 15.87 10.83
N THR A 133 -4.92 17.05 11.02
CA THR A 133 -5.58 18.16 11.71
C THR A 133 -6.60 18.84 10.78
N HIS A 134 -7.43 19.73 11.31
CA HIS A 134 -8.31 20.57 10.49
C HIS A 134 -7.54 21.27 9.35
N ASP A 135 -6.39 21.86 9.68
CA ASP A 135 -5.59 22.60 8.71
C ASP A 135 -4.96 21.66 7.68
N ASP A 136 -4.55 20.45 8.08
CA ASP A 136 -4.07 19.44 7.12
C ASP A 136 -5.17 18.99 6.14
N LEU A 137 -6.41 18.85 6.60
CA LEU A 137 -7.54 18.49 5.72
C LEU A 137 -7.79 19.61 4.68
N VAL A 138 -7.76 20.87 5.09
CA VAL A 138 -7.95 22.00 4.18
C VAL A 138 -6.75 22.17 3.24
N GLU A 139 -5.54 22.09 3.78
CA GLU A 139 -4.33 22.37 3.03
C GLU A 139 -3.90 21.22 2.11
N ASN A 140 -3.93 19.98 2.59
CA ASN A 140 -3.36 18.85 1.88
C ASN A 140 -4.41 18.11 1.03
N LEU A 141 -5.65 17.91 1.54
CA LEU A 141 -6.74 17.32 0.73
C LEU A 141 -7.50 18.37 -0.08
N GLY A 142 -7.51 19.64 0.34
CA GLY A 142 -8.18 20.70 -0.40
C GLY A 142 -7.36 21.33 -1.53
N THR A 143 -6.06 21.02 -1.61
CA THR A 143 -5.16 21.55 -2.65
C THR A 143 -4.61 20.41 -3.50
N VAL A 144 -4.93 20.40 -4.79
CA VAL A 144 -4.37 19.42 -5.74
C VAL A 144 -2.86 19.62 -5.88
N ALA A 145 -2.12 18.52 -6.00
CA ALA A 145 -0.66 18.49 -6.12
C ALA A 145 0.10 18.99 -4.88
N ARG A 146 -0.52 18.87 -3.69
CA ARG A 146 0.14 19.13 -2.40
C ARG A 146 0.17 17.83 -1.58
N SER A 147 1.36 17.42 -1.14
CA SER A 147 1.53 16.24 -0.31
C SER A 147 2.08 16.60 1.07
N GLY A 148 1.38 16.14 2.12
CA GLY A 148 1.87 16.22 3.50
C GLY A 148 3.10 15.32 3.75
N THR A 149 3.25 14.26 2.96
CA THR A 149 4.41 13.36 2.98
C THR A 149 5.67 14.09 2.53
N THR A 150 5.60 14.90 1.47
CA THR A 150 6.72 15.71 0.98
C THR A 150 7.20 16.70 2.04
N LYS A 151 6.27 17.48 2.63
CA LYS A 151 6.60 18.41 3.74
C LYS A 151 7.29 17.69 4.91
N PHE A 152 6.85 16.48 5.22
CA PHE A 152 7.44 15.69 6.30
C PHE A 152 8.85 15.21 5.95
N MET A 153 9.08 14.74 4.71
CA MET A 153 10.41 14.33 4.24
C MET A 153 11.39 15.52 4.22
N GLU A 154 10.97 16.70 3.76
CA GLU A 154 11.79 17.92 3.79
C GLU A 154 12.20 18.28 5.22
N ALA A 155 11.28 18.15 6.19
CA ALA A 155 11.59 18.35 7.61
C ALA A 155 12.55 17.29 8.20
N LEU A 156 12.70 16.14 7.53
CA LEU A 156 13.59 15.05 7.93
C LEU A 156 14.95 15.06 7.24
N GLU A 157 15.10 15.74 6.10
CA GLU A 157 16.38 15.83 5.37
C GLU A 157 17.48 16.50 6.20
N GLU A 158 17.13 17.30 7.23
CA GLU A 158 18.07 17.79 8.24
C GLU A 158 18.67 16.65 9.12
N GLY A 159 18.13 15.43 9.05
CA GLY A 159 18.47 14.27 9.91
C GLY A 159 18.92 12.98 9.19
N SER A 160 19.13 12.99 7.87
CA SER A 160 19.76 11.89 7.09
C SER A 160 19.12 10.50 7.16
N THR A 161 17.80 10.38 7.36
CA THR A 161 17.07 9.09 7.31
C THR A 161 16.05 9.08 6.17
N ASP A 162 16.29 8.31 5.11
CA ASP A 162 15.29 8.04 4.08
C ASP A 162 14.24 7.06 4.63
N MET A 163 13.00 7.52 4.77
CA MET A 163 11.90 6.69 5.29
C MET A 163 11.17 5.91 4.21
N GLY A 164 11.57 6.02 2.94
CA GLY A 164 10.94 5.23 1.88
C GLY A 164 9.45 5.54 1.67
N MET A 165 8.97 6.74 2.04
CA MET A 165 7.55 7.14 1.88
C MET A 165 7.13 7.36 0.42
N ILE A 166 5.98 6.84 0.00
CA ILE A 166 5.64 6.70 -1.42
C ILE A 166 4.96 7.96 -1.99
N GLY A 167 4.00 8.54 -1.28
CA GLY A 167 3.03 9.53 -1.77
C GLY A 167 3.56 10.96 -1.93
N GLN A 168 4.45 11.22 -2.89
CA GLN A 168 5.09 12.55 -3.04
C GLN A 168 4.33 13.53 -3.95
N PHE A 169 3.43 13.05 -4.81
CA PHE A 169 2.80 13.87 -5.85
C PHE A 169 1.54 14.63 -5.40
N GLY A 170 0.84 14.17 -4.36
CA GLY A 170 -0.37 14.84 -3.86
C GLY A 170 -1.58 14.79 -4.82
N VAL A 171 -1.64 13.78 -5.69
CA VAL A 171 -2.77 13.55 -6.62
C VAL A 171 -3.44 12.19 -6.46
N GLY A 172 -2.77 11.22 -5.82
CA GLY A 172 -3.23 9.84 -5.68
C GLY A 172 -4.58 9.71 -4.97
N PHE A 173 -4.85 10.54 -3.95
CA PHE A 173 -6.13 10.55 -3.23
C PHE A 173 -7.34 10.71 -4.16
N TYR A 174 -7.24 11.58 -5.17
CA TYR A 174 -8.37 11.86 -6.06
C TYR A 174 -8.69 10.73 -7.04
N SER A 175 -7.81 9.72 -7.17
CA SER A 175 -8.13 8.50 -7.91
C SER A 175 -9.33 7.76 -7.31
N ALA A 176 -9.67 7.98 -6.03
CA ALA A 176 -10.85 7.42 -5.40
C ALA A 176 -12.17 7.84 -6.11
N PHE A 177 -12.22 9.03 -6.73
CA PHE A 177 -13.36 9.47 -7.54
C PHE A 177 -13.53 8.69 -8.86
N LEU A 178 -12.58 7.83 -9.26
CA LEU A 178 -12.76 6.89 -10.37
C LEU A 178 -13.91 5.92 -10.11
N VAL A 179 -14.12 5.56 -8.85
CA VAL A 179 -15.04 4.50 -8.42
C VAL A 179 -16.14 5.01 -7.49
N SER A 180 -16.05 6.24 -6.99
CA SER A 180 -17.03 6.82 -6.07
C SER A 180 -17.63 8.14 -6.54
N ASP A 181 -18.88 8.38 -6.17
CA ASP A 181 -19.58 9.66 -6.36
C ASP A 181 -19.42 10.58 -5.16
N ARG A 182 -19.14 10.02 -3.98
CA ARG A 182 -18.89 10.81 -2.76
C ARG A 182 -17.76 10.19 -1.96
N LEU A 183 -16.90 11.06 -1.46
CA LEU A 183 -15.85 10.72 -0.52
C LEU A 183 -16.10 11.42 0.81
N THR A 184 -16.07 10.63 1.88
CA THR A 184 -16.11 11.12 3.25
C THR A 184 -14.83 10.68 3.93
N VAL A 185 -14.06 11.62 4.45
CA VAL A 185 -12.78 11.38 5.14
C VAL A 185 -12.91 11.83 6.57
N ALA A 186 -13.00 10.89 7.51
CA ALA A 186 -12.91 11.19 8.92
C ALA A 186 -11.46 11.06 9.38
N SER A 187 -10.93 12.03 10.11
CA SER A 187 -9.54 11.98 10.59
C SER A 187 -9.38 12.55 11.98
N LYS A 188 -8.53 11.89 12.78
CA LYS A 188 -8.20 12.30 14.15
C LYS A 188 -6.69 12.30 14.33
N HIS A 189 -6.12 13.50 14.41
CA HIS A 189 -4.72 13.69 14.77
C HIS A 189 -4.54 13.74 16.30
N PRO A 190 -3.44 13.18 16.86
CA PRO A 190 -3.18 13.20 18.31
C PRO A 190 -3.10 14.61 18.93
N SER A 191 -2.63 15.59 18.16
CA SER A 191 -2.51 16.98 18.65
C SER A 191 -3.84 17.73 18.67
N ASP A 192 -4.89 17.20 18.05
CA ASP A 192 -6.19 17.83 18.02
C ASP A 192 -7.13 17.13 19.00
N SER A 193 -7.95 17.92 19.69
CA SER A 193 -8.96 17.39 20.62
C SER A 193 -10.21 16.89 19.90
N VAL A 194 -10.40 17.32 18.65
CA VAL A 194 -11.59 17.06 17.84
C VAL A 194 -11.23 16.14 16.67
N GLN A 195 -12.14 15.20 16.36
CA GLN A 195 -12.13 14.46 15.10
C GLN A 195 -12.89 15.28 14.07
N TYR A 196 -12.38 15.38 12.85
CA TYR A 196 -13.02 16.13 11.77
C TYR A 196 -13.46 15.19 10.65
N ILE A 197 -14.50 15.60 9.94
CA ILE A 197 -14.92 15.03 8.67
C ILE A 197 -14.64 16.04 7.57
N TRP A 198 -14.02 15.57 6.50
CA TRP A 198 -13.95 16.20 5.20
C TRP A 198 -14.91 15.46 4.25
N GLU A 199 -15.70 16.18 3.47
CA GLU A 199 -16.61 15.59 2.49
C GLU A 199 -16.55 16.32 1.15
N SER A 200 -16.55 15.56 0.06
CA SER A 200 -16.66 16.08 -1.29
C SER A 200 -17.45 15.13 -2.19
N VAL A 201 -18.25 15.70 -3.07
CA VAL A 201 -19.11 15.01 -4.02
C VAL A 201 -18.56 15.22 -5.43
N ASN A 202 -18.44 14.14 -6.20
CA ASN A 202 -18.09 14.12 -7.63
C ASN A 202 -16.80 14.86 -8.02
N GLY A 203 -15.86 15.06 -7.09
CA GLY A 203 -14.68 15.90 -7.36
C GLY A 203 -15.06 17.32 -7.78
N GLU A 204 -16.25 17.80 -7.37
CA GLU A 204 -16.69 19.18 -7.62
C GLU A 204 -15.72 20.18 -6.99
N SER A 205 -15.77 21.43 -7.44
CA SER A 205 -14.82 22.48 -7.02
C SER A 205 -14.86 22.84 -5.53
N SER A 206 -15.73 22.22 -4.74
CA SER A 206 -15.90 22.48 -3.31
C SER A 206 -15.86 21.20 -2.49
N PHE A 207 -15.32 21.34 -1.29
CA PHE A 207 -15.35 20.35 -0.23
C PHE A 207 -15.77 21.04 1.08
N TYR A 208 -16.19 20.24 2.05
CA TYR A 208 -16.66 20.72 3.35
C TYR A 208 -15.82 20.08 4.44
N VAL A 209 -15.47 20.85 5.47
CA VAL A 209 -14.81 20.35 6.67
C VAL A 209 -15.63 20.74 7.89
N ALA A 210 -15.91 19.78 8.77
CA ALA A 210 -16.67 20.00 10.00
C ALA A 210 -16.20 19.06 11.11
N PRO A 211 -16.44 19.39 12.39
CA PRO A 211 -16.31 18.43 13.48
C PRO A 211 -17.15 17.18 13.22
N ASP A 212 -16.61 15.99 13.47
CA ASP A 212 -17.30 14.72 13.25
C ASP A 212 -18.49 14.61 14.24
N PRO A 213 -19.74 14.50 13.75
CA PRO A 213 -20.91 14.37 14.62
C PRO A 213 -20.92 13.07 15.43
N ARG A 214 -20.16 12.04 15.02
CA ARG A 214 -20.01 10.78 15.74
C ARG A 214 -19.07 10.91 16.95
N GLY A 215 -18.32 12.00 17.05
CA GLY A 215 -17.29 12.19 18.07
C GLY A 215 -15.98 11.49 17.73
N ASN A 216 -15.18 11.17 18.75
CA ASN A 216 -13.90 10.47 18.57
C ASN A 216 -14.13 8.97 18.45
N THR A 217 -14.35 8.49 17.22
CA THR A 217 -14.50 7.06 16.91
C THR A 217 -13.19 6.40 16.49
N LEU A 218 -12.22 7.21 16.05
CA LEU A 218 -10.96 6.70 15.50
C LEU A 218 -9.89 6.51 16.57
N GLY A 219 -9.87 7.36 17.61
CA GLY A 219 -8.76 7.49 18.55
C GLY A 219 -7.57 8.19 17.89
N ARG A 220 -7.08 7.62 16.78
CA ARG A 220 -6.04 8.16 15.90
C ARG A 220 -6.19 7.59 14.48
N GLY A 221 -5.82 8.37 13.47
CA GLY A 221 -5.69 7.92 12.09
C GLY A 221 -6.75 8.51 11.18
N THR A 222 -7.06 7.82 10.08
CA THR A 222 -8.02 8.27 9.07
C THR A 222 -8.92 7.13 8.62
N GLU A 223 -10.17 7.45 8.31
CA GLU A 223 -11.16 6.58 7.70
C GLU A 223 -11.66 7.25 6.43
N ILE A 224 -11.41 6.62 5.28
CA ILE A 224 -11.84 7.09 3.96
C ILE A 224 -12.99 6.20 3.51
N THR A 225 -14.19 6.77 3.43
CA THR A 225 -15.41 6.11 2.99
C THR A 225 -15.73 6.52 1.56
N LEU A 226 -15.80 5.53 0.67
CA LEU A 226 -16.11 5.68 -0.74
C LEU A 226 -17.56 5.23 -0.98
N HIS A 227 -18.43 6.15 -1.40
CA HIS A 227 -19.76 5.81 -1.88
C HIS A 227 -19.66 5.37 -3.34
N LEU A 228 -19.72 4.05 -3.56
CA LEU A 228 -19.43 3.46 -4.86
C LEU A 228 -20.48 3.85 -5.91
N LYS A 229 -19.99 4.05 -7.14
CA LYS A 229 -20.80 4.24 -8.34
C LYS A 229 -21.50 2.94 -8.74
N ASP A 230 -22.62 3.07 -9.45
CA ASP A 230 -23.33 1.92 -10.03
C ASP A 230 -22.45 1.09 -10.99
N ASP A 231 -21.49 1.73 -11.67
CA ASP A 231 -20.56 1.09 -12.59
C ASP A 231 -19.27 0.57 -11.93
N ALA A 232 -19.16 0.68 -10.61
CA ALA A 232 -18.01 0.26 -9.79
C ALA A 232 -18.36 -0.87 -8.81
N MET A 233 -19.51 -1.54 -9.01
CA MET A 233 -19.98 -2.61 -8.12
C MET A 233 -19.10 -3.88 -8.17
N GLU A 234 -18.15 -4.00 -9.11
CA GLU A 234 -17.16 -5.09 -9.06
C GLU A 234 -16.33 -5.07 -7.77
N TYR A 235 -16.13 -3.89 -7.15
CA TYR A 235 -15.40 -3.75 -5.89
C TYR A 235 -16.24 -4.12 -4.66
N ALA A 236 -17.54 -4.35 -4.82
CA ALA A 236 -18.41 -4.92 -3.79
C ALA A 236 -18.23 -6.44 -3.65
N GLU A 237 -17.70 -7.10 -4.70
CA GLU A 237 -17.50 -8.55 -4.70
C GLU A 237 -16.30 -8.93 -3.81
N ALA A 238 -16.54 -9.74 -2.78
CA ALA A 238 -15.53 -10.08 -1.78
C ALA A 238 -14.25 -10.68 -2.39
N ASN A 239 -14.37 -11.56 -3.39
CA ASN A 239 -13.20 -12.16 -4.06
C ASN A 239 -12.41 -11.13 -4.85
N ARG A 240 -13.09 -10.29 -5.63
CA ARG A 240 -12.46 -9.24 -6.45
C ARG A 240 -11.71 -8.25 -5.56
N LEU A 241 -12.35 -7.79 -4.48
CA LEU A 241 -11.73 -6.88 -3.52
C LEU A 241 -10.53 -7.54 -2.82
N ARG A 242 -10.66 -8.80 -2.39
CA ARG A 242 -9.58 -9.57 -1.77
C ARG A 242 -8.37 -9.72 -2.68
N ASP A 243 -8.59 -10.08 -3.94
CA ASP A 243 -7.52 -10.22 -4.92
C ASP A 243 -6.82 -8.88 -5.17
N LEU A 244 -7.59 -7.79 -5.21
CA LEU A 244 -7.07 -6.44 -5.42
C LEU A 244 -6.25 -5.92 -4.25
N VAL A 245 -6.78 -6.05 -3.02
CA VAL A 245 -6.04 -5.73 -1.79
C VAL A 245 -4.77 -6.55 -1.77
N LYS A 246 -4.84 -7.86 -1.99
CA LYS A 246 -3.67 -8.74 -2.01
C LYS A 246 -2.65 -8.34 -3.06
N HIS A 247 -3.07 -7.97 -4.27
CA HIS A 247 -2.19 -7.58 -5.36
C HIS A 247 -1.38 -6.32 -5.04
N TYR A 248 -2.01 -5.28 -4.48
CA TYR A 248 -1.32 -4.00 -4.21
C TYR A 248 -0.63 -3.93 -2.85
N SER A 249 -0.97 -4.81 -1.92
CA SER A 249 -0.52 -4.74 -0.53
C SER A 249 0.46 -5.83 -0.10
N GLU A 250 0.73 -6.79 -0.99
CA GLU A 250 1.42 -8.06 -0.72
C GLU A 250 2.66 -7.93 0.17
N PHE A 251 3.43 -6.86 -0.02
CA PHE A 251 4.72 -6.65 0.62
C PHE A 251 4.82 -5.37 1.43
N LEU A 252 3.69 -4.72 1.73
CA LEU A 252 3.68 -3.54 2.59
C LEU A 252 4.09 -3.89 4.01
N THR A 253 4.67 -2.90 4.71
CA THR A 253 5.31 -3.11 6.01
C THR A 253 4.30 -3.40 7.13
N HIS A 254 3.13 -2.74 7.09
CA HIS A 254 2.13 -2.81 8.14
C HIS A 254 1.05 -3.86 7.82
N PRO A 255 0.44 -4.51 8.82
CA PRO A 255 -0.68 -5.44 8.62
C PRO A 255 -1.87 -4.80 7.91
N ILE A 256 -2.45 -5.54 6.97
CA ILE A 256 -3.59 -5.13 6.16
C ILE A 256 -4.65 -6.21 6.26
N SER A 257 -5.81 -5.85 6.79
CA SER A 257 -6.92 -6.75 7.06
C SER A 257 -8.12 -6.40 6.21
N LEU A 258 -8.81 -7.42 5.69
CA LEU A 258 -10.06 -7.29 4.95
C LEU A 258 -11.22 -7.85 5.77
N ARG A 259 -12.33 -7.11 5.88
CA ARG A 259 -13.55 -7.62 6.51
C ARG A 259 -14.24 -8.59 5.56
N VAL A 260 -14.29 -9.88 5.94
CA VAL A 260 -14.98 -10.94 5.22
C VAL A 260 -16.32 -11.19 5.88
N THR A 261 -17.37 -11.33 5.06
CA THR A 261 -18.72 -11.65 5.53
C THR A 261 -19.05 -13.09 5.19
N SER A 262 -19.43 -13.87 6.19
CA SER A 262 -19.81 -15.29 6.03
C SER A 262 -21.18 -15.53 6.67
N THR A 263 -22.02 -16.30 5.98
CA THR A 263 -23.33 -16.72 6.49
C THR A 263 -23.19 -18.12 7.06
N VAL A 264 -23.39 -18.27 8.37
CA VAL A 264 -23.33 -19.55 9.05
C VAL A 264 -24.74 -19.92 9.53
N THR A 265 -25.19 -21.14 9.23
CA THR A 265 -26.43 -21.69 9.79
C THR A 265 -26.16 -22.16 11.21
N VAL A 266 -26.81 -21.53 12.18
CA VAL A 266 -26.73 -21.90 13.60
C VAL A 266 -28.04 -22.59 13.98
N ASP A 267 -27.94 -23.78 14.57
CA ASP A 267 -29.07 -24.45 15.21
C ASP A 267 -29.54 -23.59 16.39
N VAL A 268 -30.82 -23.22 16.44
CA VAL A 268 -31.39 -22.60 17.63
C VAL A 268 -31.54 -23.70 18.68
N GLU A 269 -30.57 -23.82 19.59
CA GLU A 269 -30.78 -24.60 20.81
C GLU A 269 -31.70 -23.77 21.71
N ASP A 270 -32.91 -24.28 21.96
CA ASP A 270 -33.93 -23.66 22.81
C ASP A 270 -33.35 -23.36 24.21
N GLU A 271 -33.02 -22.09 24.48
CA GLU A 271 -32.76 -21.59 25.85
C GLU A 271 -34.01 -21.72 26.77
N GLU A 272 -35.16 -22.13 26.24
CA GLU A 272 -36.41 -22.34 26.99
C GLU A 272 -36.53 -23.72 27.70
N GLU A 273 -35.62 -24.68 27.46
CA GLU A 273 -35.72 -26.01 28.13
C GLU A 273 -35.18 -26.03 29.58
N GLU A 274 -34.45 -25.01 30.06
CA GLU A 274 -33.99 -24.98 31.45
C GLU A 274 -35.08 -24.60 32.47
N GLU A 275 -36.12 -23.83 32.09
CA GLU A 275 -37.19 -23.45 33.03
C GLU A 275 -38.25 -24.54 33.28
N LYS A 276 -38.32 -25.59 32.46
CA LYS A 276 -39.35 -26.66 32.60
C LYS A 276 -38.90 -27.91 33.35
N LYS A 277 -37.63 -27.99 33.79
CA LYS A 277 -37.11 -29.17 34.51
C LYS A 277 -37.29 -29.12 36.03
N GLU A 278 -37.71 -28.01 36.63
CA GLU A 278 -37.90 -27.92 38.10
C GLU A 278 -39.30 -28.33 38.61
N GLU A 279 -40.30 -28.61 37.76
CA GLU A 279 -41.68 -28.87 38.23
C GLU A 279 -42.20 -30.32 38.09
N LYS A 280 -41.36 -31.33 37.85
CA LYS A 280 -41.80 -32.74 37.84
C LYS A 280 -40.94 -33.67 38.70
N GLU A 281 -40.86 -33.37 40.00
CA GLU A 281 -40.76 -34.42 41.03
C GLU A 281 -42.14 -34.64 41.63
N GLY A 282 -42.84 -35.70 41.19
CA GLY A 282 -44.17 -36.01 41.73
C GLY A 282 -44.91 -37.11 40.97
N ASP A 283 -44.65 -38.34 41.39
CA ASP A 283 -45.61 -39.44 41.51
C ASP A 283 -45.81 -40.46 40.35
N GLU A 284 -45.66 -41.71 40.81
CA GLU A 284 -46.19 -43.00 40.37
C GLU A 284 -45.98 -43.61 38.96
N PHE A 285 -46.01 -44.94 39.02
CA PHE A 285 -45.51 -45.95 38.11
C PHE A 285 -46.67 -46.57 37.34
N GLU A 286 -46.64 -46.60 36.01
CA GLU A 286 -47.34 -47.63 35.22
C GLU A 286 -46.68 -47.80 33.85
N VAL A 287 -46.38 -49.06 33.50
CA VAL A 287 -45.80 -49.48 32.22
C VAL A 287 -46.94 -49.72 31.25
N GLN A 288 -46.98 -48.99 30.13
CA GLN A 288 -47.65 -49.41 28.90
C GLN A 288 -46.73 -49.13 27.71
N GLU A 289 -46.41 -50.19 26.98
CA GLU A 289 -45.83 -50.12 25.64
C GLU A 289 -46.92 -49.65 24.67
N GLU A 290 -46.78 -48.46 24.09
CA GLU A 290 -47.45 -48.08 22.85
C GLU A 290 -46.47 -47.29 21.96
N ASP A 291 -46.52 -47.59 20.68
CA ASP A 291 -45.64 -47.14 19.60
C ASP A 291 -45.33 -45.64 19.61
N ALA A 292 -44.06 -45.28 19.80
CA ALA A 292 -43.58 -43.92 19.58
C ALA A 292 -43.04 -43.81 18.15
N ASP A 293 -43.90 -43.29 17.27
CA ASP A 293 -43.50 -42.67 16.01
C ASP A 293 -42.44 -41.61 16.34
N ALA A 294 -41.20 -41.82 15.89
CA ALA A 294 -40.12 -40.87 16.08
C ALA A 294 -40.35 -39.70 15.11
N GLU A 295 -41.21 -38.75 15.51
CA GLU A 295 -41.25 -37.43 14.88
C GLU A 295 -39.89 -36.76 15.09
N GLU A 296 -39.12 -36.73 14.01
CA GLU A 296 -37.86 -36.03 13.87
C GLU A 296 -38.12 -34.54 14.19
N LYS A 297 -37.76 -34.10 15.42
CA LYS A 297 -37.76 -32.68 15.81
C LYS A 297 -36.92 -31.93 14.78
N VAL A 298 -37.58 -31.20 13.87
CA VAL A 298 -36.94 -30.29 12.94
C VAL A 298 -36.29 -29.19 13.78
N LYS A 299 -34.97 -29.25 13.93
CA LYS A 299 -34.20 -28.17 14.55
C LYS A 299 -34.39 -26.92 13.69
N GLU A 300 -34.92 -25.86 14.29
CA GLU A 300 -35.05 -24.56 13.63
C GLU A 300 -33.63 -23.99 13.45
N THR A 301 -33.18 -23.90 12.20
CA THR A 301 -31.88 -23.32 11.87
C THR A 301 -32.09 -21.86 11.50
N ARG A 302 -31.25 -20.97 12.05
CA ARG A 302 -31.20 -19.56 11.64
C ARG A 302 -29.90 -19.27 10.91
N GLU A 303 -29.99 -18.54 9.82
CA GLU A 303 -28.82 -17.98 9.15
C GLU A 303 -28.33 -16.76 9.94
N VAL A 304 -27.09 -16.82 10.43
CA VAL A 304 -26.43 -15.69 11.11
C VAL A 304 -25.30 -15.21 10.22
N THR A 305 -25.36 -13.94 9.82
CA THR A 305 -24.25 -13.27 9.14
C THR A 305 -23.20 -12.89 10.17
N THR A 306 -21.98 -13.37 9.99
CA THR A 306 -20.81 -13.05 10.81
C THR A 306 -19.78 -12.28 10.00
N HIS A 307 -19.05 -11.39 10.67
CA HIS A 307 -17.96 -10.62 10.07
C HIS A 307 -16.65 -10.97 10.77
N GLU A 308 -15.61 -11.24 9.99
CA GLU A 308 -14.26 -11.52 10.48
C GLU A 308 -13.22 -10.69 9.73
N TRP A 309 -12.14 -10.33 10.42
CA TRP A 309 -11.01 -9.63 9.82
C TRP A 309 -9.98 -10.65 9.36
N GLU A 310 -9.77 -10.74 8.05
CA GLU A 310 -8.77 -11.61 7.44
C GLU A 310 -7.49 -10.81 7.14
N ALA A 311 -6.35 -11.24 7.69
CA ALA A 311 -5.05 -10.63 7.36
C ALA A 311 -4.61 -11.05 5.94
N ILE A 312 -4.36 -10.06 5.07
CA ILE A 312 -4.08 -10.28 3.65
C ILE A 312 -2.58 -10.34 3.33
N ASN A 313 -1.78 -9.41 3.87
CA ASN A 313 -0.35 -9.28 3.54
C ASN A 313 0.56 -9.95 4.58
N THR A 314 0.50 -11.28 4.66
CA THR A 314 1.27 -12.06 5.65
C THR A 314 2.72 -12.34 5.24
N ASN A 315 3.12 -12.02 4.01
CA ASN A 315 4.39 -12.45 3.45
C ASN A 315 5.45 -11.34 3.49
N PRO A 316 6.58 -11.52 4.19
CA PRO A 316 7.60 -10.49 4.26
C PRO A 316 8.37 -10.37 2.92
N PRO A 317 8.73 -9.14 2.49
CA PRO A 317 9.61 -8.94 1.34
C PRO A 317 11.03 -9.40 1.67
N ILE A 318 11.45 -10.56 1.16
CA ILE A 318 12.78 -11.10 1.48
C ILE A 318 13.91 -10.40 0.71
N TRP A 319 13.63 -9.73 -0.41
CA TRP A 319 14.64 -9.02 -1.21
C TRP A 319 15.27 -7.83 -0.49
N THR A 320 14.65 -7.33 0.59
CA THR A 320 15.21 -6.25 1.40
C THR A 320 16.21 -6.74 2.46
N ARG A 321 16.30 -8.06 2.68
CA ARG A 321 17.20 -8.67 3.67
C ARG A 321 18.55 -9.04 3.03
N SER A 322 19.59 -9.17 3.85
CA SER A 322 20.88 -9.69 3.38
C SER A 322 20.72 -11.13 2.89
N LYS A 323 21.34 -11.46 1.77
CA LYS A 323 21.35 -12.83 1.21
C LYS A 323 21.85 -13.90 2.19
N GLU A 324 22.68 -13.50 3.16
CA GLU A 324 23.28 -14.38 4.17
C GLU A 324 22.31 -14.77 5.27
N ASP A 325 21.27 -13.97 5.48
CA ASP A 325 20.25 -14.16 6.52
C ASP A 325 19.01 -14.89 5.99
N ILE A 326 19.00 -15.30 4.72
CA ILE A 326 17.86 -15.92 4.05
C ILE A 326 18.20 -17.38 3.74
N THR A 327 17.38 -18.28 4.25
CA THR A 327 17.50 -19.71 4.00
C THR A 327 16.92 -20.11 2.65
N ASP A 328 17.37 -21.25 2.10
CA ASP A 328 16.84 -21.81 0.85
C ASP A 328 15.32 -22.05 0.94
N ASP A 329 14.83 -22.49 2.10
CA ASP A 329 13.38 -22.70 2.35
C ASP A 329 12.59 -21.39 2.28
N GLU A 330 13.17 -20.26 2.73
CA GLU A 330 12.55 -18.94 2.60
C GLU A 330 12.51 -18.49 1.14
N TYR A 331 13.58 -18.73 0.35
CA TYR A 331 13.56 -18.44 -1.08
C TYR A 331 12.50 -19.25 -1.83
N GLN A 332 12.36 -20.54 -1.48
CA GLN A 332 11.34 -21.42 -2.08
C GLN A 332 9.93 -21.00 -1.68
N SER A 333 9.72 -20.65 -0.41
CA SER A 333 8.42 -20.17 0.08
C SER A 333 8.03 -18.86 -0.59
N PHE A 334 8.98 -17.93 -0.74
CA PHE A 334 8.75 -16.67 -1.45
C PHE A 334 8.45 -16.89 -2.93
N PHE A 335 9.14 -17.82 -3.61
CA PHE A 335 8.85 -18.16 -5.00
C PHE A 335 7.40 -18.59 -5.20
N LYS A 336 6.89 -19.46 -4.33
CA LYS A 336 5.49 -19.96 -4.38
C LYS A 336 4.45 -18.84 -4.23
N VAL A 337 4.77 -17.82 -3.44
CA VAL A 337 3.90 -16.65 -3.26
C VAL A 337 3.99 -15.70 -4.45
N ALA A 338 5.22 -15.40 -4.91
CA ALA A 338 5.46 -14.42 -5.96
C ALA A 338 5.00 -14.90 -7.34
N ALA A 339 5.19 -16.18 -7.64
CA ALA A 339 4.94 -16.80 -8.95
C ALA A 339 3.50 -17.35 -9.08
N LYS A 340 2.48 -16.60 -8.64
CA LYS A 340 1.05 -16.99 -8.52
C LYS A 340 0.46 -17.88 -9.64
N ASP A 341 1.02 -17.86 -10.85
CA ASP A 341 0.59 -18.64 -12.02
C ASP A 341 1.48 -19.85 -12.40
N MET A 342 2.61 -20.05 -11.73
CA MET A 342 3.54 -21.15 -11.98
C MET A 342 3.22 -22.33 -11.05
N SER A 343 2.25 -23.14 -11.47
CA SER A 343 1.94 -24.51 -10.99
C SER A 343 2.73 -25.04 -9.78
N SER A 344 2.50 -24.56 -8.55
CA SER A 344 2.94 -25.16 -7.26
C SER A 344 4.39 -25.69 -7.12
N GLY A 345 5.25 -25.44 -8.09
CA GLY A 345 6.56 -26.08 -8.24
C GLY A 345 7.61 -25.38 -7.39
N ASN A 346 8.78 -25.98 -7.29
CA ASN A 346 9.93 -25.33 -6.67
C ASN A 346 10.72 -24.53 -7.72
N ALA A 347 11.52 -23.59 -7.24
CA ALA A 347 12.53 -22.96 -8.07
C ALA A 347 13.76 -23.89 -8.18
N ALA A 348 14.24 -24.10 -9.40
CA ALA A 348 15.46 -24.87 -9.67
C ALA A 348 16.70 -24.10 -9.19
N SER A 349 16.67 -22.78 -9.33
CA SER A 349 17.71 -21.88 -8.84
C SER A 349 17.17 -20.46 -8.71
N TRP A 350 17.88 -19.62 -7.96
CA TRP A 350 17.60 -18.19 -7.84
C TRP A 350 18.88 -17.38 -7.82
N SER A 351 18.76 -16.11 -8.21
CA SER A 351 19.82 -15.11 -8.12
C SER A 351 19.28 -13.89 -7.36
N HIS A 352 19.83 -13.64 -6.17
CA HIS A 352 19.53 -12.46 -5.38
C HIS A 352 20.70 -11.48 -5.51
N PHE A 353 20.43 -10.30 -6.07
CA PHE A 353 21.44 -9.27 -6.24
C PHE A 353 20.96 -7.87 -5.85
N ASN A 354 21.90 -7.07 -5.40
CA ASN A 354 21.75 -5.65 -5.11
C ASN A 354 22.66 -4.88 -6.08
N ALA A 355 22.09 -3.95 -6.81
CA ALA A 355 22.82 -3.07 -7.72
C ALA A 355 22.83 -1.66 -7.10
N GLU A 356 24.03 -1.15 -6.87
CA GLU A 356 24.27 0.19 -6.33
C GLU A 356 24.97 1.05 -7.41
N GLY A 357 24.43 2.23 -7.67
CA GLY A 357 24.91 3.13 -8.71
C GLY A 357 24.04 4.38 -8.82
N ASN A 358 23.84 4.88 -10.05
CA ASN A 358 22.90 5.98 -10.28
C ASN A 358 21.44 5.57 -10.04
N ILE A 359 21.14 4.27 -10.19
CA ILE A 359 19.87 3.66 -9.83
C ILE A 359 20.20 2.52 -8.87
N ASN A 360 19.65 2.60 -7.67
CA ASN A 360 19.80 1.56 -6.67
C ASN A 360 18.57 0.64 -6.72
N PHE A 361 18.79 -0.66 -6.88
CA PHE A 361 17.70 -1.63 -6.86
C PHE A 361 18.16 -2.99 -6.35
N GLN A 362 17.24 -3.69 -5.71
CA GLN A 362 17.39 -5.07 -5.26
C GLN A 362 16.47 -5.94 -6.11
N SER A 363 16.90 -7.14 -6.46
CA SER A 363 16.04 -8.08 -7.16
C SER A 363 16.37 -9.53 -6.86
N ILE A 364 15.36 -10.37 -7.04
CA ILE A 364 15.48 -11.82 -7.00
C ILE A 364 14.92 -12.37 -8.30
N LEU A 365 15.77 -13.06 -9.04
CA LEU A 365 15.38 -13.78 -10.26
C LEU A 365 15.28 -15.26 -9.95
N TYR A 366 14.18 -15.89 -10.37
CA TYR A 366 13.94 -17.31 -10.18
C TYR A 366 13.96 -18.04 -11.51
N LEU A 367 14.52 -19.25 -11.51
CA LEU A 367 14.37 -20.22 -12.58
C LEU A 367 13.42 -21.33 -12.08
N PRO A 368 12.20 -21.48 -12.64
CA PRO A 368 11.29 -22.54 -12.24
C PRO A 368 11.83 -23.94 -12.60
N GLU A 369 11.55 -24.96 -11.79
CA GLU A 369 11.84 -26.36 -12.14
C GLU A 369 10.96 -26.86 -13.31
N ASP A 370 9.68 -26.51 -13.25
CA ASP A 370 8.70 -26.90 -14.25
C ASP A 370 8.40 -25.75 -15.21
N LEU A 371 8.35 -26.05 -16.51
CA LEU A 371 7.90 -25.07 -17.48
C LEU A 371 6.38 -24.86 -17.29
N PRO A 372 5.90 -23.62 -17.09
CA PRO A 372 4.48 -23.37 -16.98
C PRO A 372 3.71 -23.85 -18.22
N PRO A 373 2.48 -24.37 -18.07
CA PRO A 373 1.68 -24.84 -19.20
C PRO A 373 1.49 -23.78 -20.31
N HIS A 374 1.40 -22.49 -19.94
CA HIS A 374 1.27 -21.39 -20.89
C HIS A 374 2.52 -21.19 -21.77
N LEU A 375 3.72 -21.46 -21.25
CA LEU A 375 4.97 -21.44 -22.02
C LEU A 375 5.19 -22.73 -22.82
N GLN A 376 4.54 -23.85 -22.42
CA GLN A 376 4.62 -25.11 -23.16
C GLN A 376 3.80 -25.09 -24.45
N GLN A 377 2.73 -24.30 -24.50
CA GLN A 377 1.74 -24.36 -25.59
C GLN A 377 2.00 -23.35 -26.71
N ASP A 378 2.62 -22.20 -26.43
CA ASP A 378 3.04 -21.23 -27.45
C ASP A 378 4.33 -20.49 -27.03
N LEU A 379 5.46 -20.83 -27.69
CA LEU A 379 6.71 -20.06 -27.59
C LEU A 379 6.61 -18.65 -28.24
N ARG A 380 5.41 -18.20 -28.64
CA ARG A 380 5.22 -17.06 -29.56
C ARG A 380 4.13 -16.05 -29.20
N THR A 381 3.35 -16.21 -28.13
CA THR A 381 2.30 -15.23 -27.78
C THR A 381 2.49 -14.59 -26.42
N ASP A 382 2.80 -13.30 -26.48
CA ASP A 382 2.24 -12.20 -25.70
C ASP A 382 2.56 -12.16 -24.20
N GLY A 383 3.81 -11.84 -23.88
CA GLY A 383 4.13 -10.69 -23.01
C GLY A 383 3.60 -10.65 -21.57
N THR A 384 3.11 -11.75 -21.00
CA THR A 384 2.86 -11.79 -19.55
C THR A 384 4.21 -11.90 -18.84
N GLY A 385 4.76 -10.75 -18.48
CA GLY A 385 6.08 -10.61 -17.90
C GLY A 385 6.23 -11.43 -16.62
N GLY A 386 7.21 -12.32 -16.58
CA GLY A 386 7.60 -13.03 -15.34
C GLY A 386 8.26 -12.11 -14.30
N MET A 387 8.23 -10.79 -14.50
CA MET A 387 8.88 -9.79 -13.67
C MET A 387 7.85 -8.81 -13.11
N LYS A 388 7.93 -8.61 -11.80
CA LYS A 388 7.12 -7.64 -11.07
C LYS A 388 8.01 -6.51 -10.58
N LEU A 389 7.67 -5.27 -10.95
CA LEU A 389 8.38 -4.08 -10.51
C LEU A 389 7.72 -3.51 -9.26
N TYR A 390 8.48 -3.48 -8.17
CA TYR A 390 8.09 -2.84 -6.94
C TYR A 390 8.92 -1.58 -6.71
N VAL A 391 8.27 -0.48 -6.31
CA VAL A 391 8.93 0.72 -5.82
C VAL A 391 8.50 0.93 -4.39
N ARG A 392 9.45 1.01 -3.45
CA ARG A 392 9.15 1.15 -2.01
C ARG A 392 8.14 0.10 -1.51
N LYS A 393 8.26 -1.14 -2.00
CA LYS A 393 7.40 -2.32 -1.74
C LYS A 393 5.96 -2.24 -2.31
N VAL A 394 5.60 -1.17 -3.00
CA VAL A 394 4.33 -1.05 -3.74
C VAL A 394 4.51 -1.60 -5.15
N LEU A 395 3.57 -2.44 -5.59
CA LEU A 395 3.55 -2.96 -6.95
C LEU A 395 3.20 -1.83 -7.94
N ILE A 396 4.10 -1.58 -8.89
CA ILE A 396 3.91 -0.56 -9.94
C ILE A 396 3.37 -1.20 -11.21
N SER A 397 3.97 -2.32 -11.63
CA SER A 397 3.60 -3.05 -12.84
C SER A 397 4.18 -4.47 -12.79
N ASP A 398 3.41 -5.42 -13.31
CA ASP A 398 3.80 -6.81 -13.56
C ASP A 398 3.75 -7.17 -15.06
N GLU A 399 3.55 -6.18 -15.93
CA GLU A 399 3.50 -6.31 -17.39
C GLU A 399 4.79 -5.79 -18.03
N PHE A 400 5.96 -6.28 -17.58
CA PHE A 400 7.26 -5.83 -18.08
C PHE A 400 7.89 -6.78 -19.11
N ASP A 401 8.27 -6.24 -20.27
CA ASP A 401 9.12 -6.90 -21.29
C ASP A 401 10.58 -6.46 -21.13
N LEU A 402 11.18 -6.71 -19.95
CA LEU A 402 12.60 -6.43 -19.68
C LEU A 402 13.53 -7.58 -20.08
N MET A 403 12.96 -8.76 -20.33
CA MET A 403 13.72 -9.96 -20.65
C MET A 403 13.92 -10.06 -22.16
N PRO A 404 15.16 -10.24 -22.65
CA PRO A 404 15.37 -10.56 -24.05
C PRO A 404 14.65 -11.88 -24.39
N ARG A 405 13.98 -11.89 -25.55
CA ARG A 405 13.25 -13.05 -26.06
C ARG A 405 14.17 -14.19 -26.51
#